data_AF-A0A830EYG5-F1
#
_entry.id   AF-A0A830EYG5-F1
#
_cell.length_a   1.000
_cell.length_b   1.000
_cell.length_c   1.000
_cell.angle_alpha   90.00
_cell.angle_beta   90.00
_cell.angle_gamma   90.00
#
_symmetry.space_group_name_H-M   'P 1'
#
loop_
_entity.id
_entity.type
_entity.pdbx_description
1 polymer ?
#
loop_
_entity_poly.entity_id
_entity_poly.type
_entity_poly.pdbx_seq_one_letter_code
_entity_poly.pdbx_strand_id
1 'polypeptide(L)'
;MDLTDSQQEILSALISGYQSTESPMTGEELADAVDKHPGTIRNQMQTLKALDLVEGIPGPRGGYKPTTGAYEAMDAQSFDEEEAESLTLARDYDRVDVTVNGIDFLGVNDPEECRARISFEASVPDVEVGDPIVIGPTPKSGLVVAGEVVEIGAGGDELIIDIVRLEAPLET
;
A
#
# COMPACT_ATOMS: atom_id res chain seq x y z
N MET A 1 -12.93 0.55 2.23
CA MET A 1 -13.97 1.14 1.36
C MET A 1 -14.13 0.17 0.21
N ASP A 2 -15.26 -0.52 0.12
CA ASP A 2 -15.40 -1.57 -0.90
C ASP A 2 -15.72 -0.99 -2.28
N LEU A 3 -14.74 -1.07 -3.16
CA LEU A 3 -14.92 -0.81 -4.59
C LEU A 3 -15.51 -2.07 -5.24
N THR A 4 -16.50 -1.88 -6.11
CA THR A 4 -17.01 -3.00 -6.95
C THR A 4 -15.92 -3.48 -7.91
N ASP A 5 -15.96 -4.74 -8.34
CA ASP A 5 -15.00 -5.31 -9.31
C ASP A 5 -14.85 -4.44 -10.56
N SER A 6 -15.97 -3.91 -11.06
CA SER A 6 -15.97 -3.02 -12.22
C SER A 6 -15.26 -1.69 -11.96
N GLN A 7 -15.28 -1.17 -10.73
CA GLN A 7 -14.60 0.07 -10.36
C GLN A 7 -13.11 -0.18 -10.15
N GLN A 8 -12.76 -1.30 -9.51
CA GLN A 8 -11.37 -1.72 -9.33
C GLN A 8 -10.68 -1.93 -10.69
N GLU A 9 -11.32 -2.61 -11.63
CA GLU A 9 -10.80 -2.84 -12.97
C GLU A 9 -10.52 -1.51 -13.71
N ILE A 10 -11.46 -0.56 -13.65
CA ILE A 10 -11.31 0.76 -14.28
C ILE A 10 -10.20 1.57 -13.60
N LEU A 11 -10.15 1.54 -12.26
CA LEU A 11 -9.16 2.29 -11.49
C LEU A 11 -7.74 1.74 -11.70
N SER A 12 -7.59 0.41 -11.77
CA SER A 12 -6.34 -0.28 -12.08
C SER A 12 -5.83 0.05 -13.49
N ALA A 13 -6.72 0.05 -14.49
CA ALA A 13 -6.37 0.44 -15.86
C ALA A 13 -5.92 1.91 -15.94
N LEU A 14 -6.61 2.81 -15.24
CA LEU A 14 -6.24 4.22 -15.17
C LEU A 14 -4.86 4.43 -14.52
N ILE A 15 -4.60 3.77 -13.39
CA ILE A 15 -3.29 3.84 -12.71
C ILE A 15 -2.18 3.35 -13.63
N SER A 16 -2.35 2.17 -14.21
CA SER A 16 -1.35 1.54 -15.08
C SER A 16 -1.04 2.40 -16.31
N GLY A 17 -2.07 2.96 -16.95
CA GLY A 17 -1.89 3.83 -18.12
C GLY A 17 -1.28 5.19 -17.77
N TYR A 18 -1.65 5.77 -16.62
CA TYR A 18 -1.05 7.02 -16.14
C TYR A 18 0.42 6.84 -15.76
N GLN A 19 0.80 5.73 -15.11
CA GLN A 19 2.20 5.42 -14.79
C GLN A 19 3.06 5.22 -16.04
N SER A 20 2.48 4.65 -17.10
CA SER A 20 3.20 4.38 -18.35
C SER A 20 3.44 5.62 -19.21
N THR A 21 2.57 6.64 -19.10
CA THR A 21 2.56 7.79 -20.02
C THR A 21 2.71 9.15 -19.32
N GLU A 22 2.64 9.18 -17.99
CA GLU A 22 2.60 10.37 -17.13
C GLU A 22 1.52 11.40 -17.55
N SER A 23 0.49 10.95 -18.28
CA SER A 23 -0.50 11.79 -18.94
C SER A 23 -1.93 11.34 -18.64
N PRO A 24 -2.91 12.26 -18.52
CA PRO A 24 -4.31 11.90 -18.30
C PRO A 24 -4.84 11.00 -19.41
N MET A 25 -5.62 9.97 -19.05
CA MET A 25 -6.26 9.09 -20.01
C MET A 25 -7.66 9.59 -20.33
N THR A 26 -8.02 9.64 -21.61
CA THR A 26 -9.38 9.94 -22.04
C THR A 26 -10.34 8.81 -21.62
N GLY A 27 -11.63 9.11 -21.56
CA GLY A 27 -12.65 8.09 -21.31
C GLY A 27 -12.75 7.05 -22.43
N GLU A 28 -12.29 7.38 -23.63
CA GLU A 28 -12.22 6.48 -24.79
C GLU A 28 -11.04 5.51 -24.66
N GLU A 29 -9.85 6.00 -24.31
CA GLU A 29 -8.69 5.13 -24.04
C GLU A 29 -8.95 4.17 -22.87
N LEU A 30 -9.62 4.65 -21.82
CA LEU A 30 -10.03 3.80 -20.70
C LEU A 30 -11.07 2.77 -21.12
N ALA A 31 -12.05 3.16 -21.95
CA ALA A 31 -13.07 2.26 -22.47
C ALA A 31 -12.45 1.12 -23.28
N ASP A 32 -11.49 1.44 -24.15
CA ASP A 32 -10.76 0.45 -24.94
C ASP A 32 -9.89 -0.45 -24.04
N ALA A 33 -9.25 0.11 -23.02
CA ALA A 33 -8.37 -0.64 -22.12
C ALA A 33 -9.09 -1.71 -21.28
N VAL A 34 -10.36 -1.48 -20.92
CA VAL A 34 -11.16 -2.42 -20.11
C VAL A 34 -12.31 -3.07 -20.88
N ASP A 35 -12.35 -2.92 -22.20
CA ASP A 35 -13.42 -3.44 -23.09
C ASP A 35 -14.84 -3.03 -22.63
N LYS A 36 -15.02 -1.75 -22.27
CA LYS A 36 -16.32 -1.21 -21.82
C LYS A 36 -16.78 -0.07 -22.70
N HIS A 37 -18.09 0.16 -22.72
CA HIS A 37 -18.65 1.28 -23.45
C HIS A 37 -18.21 2.63 -22.84
N PRO A 38 -17.83 3.66 -23.64
CA PRO A 38 -17.40 4.97 -23.13
C PRO A 38 -18.41 5.65 -22.20
N GLY A 39 -19.71 5.47 -22.46
CA GLY A 39 -20.77 5.94 -21.58
C GLY A 39 -20.72 5.30 -20.17
N THR A 40 -20.35 4.03 -20.08
CA THR A 40 -20.18 3.32 -18.81
C THR A 40 -18.95 3.84 -18.07
N ILE A 41 -17.83 4.03 -18.76
CA ILE A 41 -16.63 4.65 -18.17
C ILE A 41 -16.97 6.01 -17.61
N ARG A 42 -17.63 6.89 -18.38
CA ARG A 42 -18.01 8.22 -17.89
C ARG A 42 -18.84 8.16 -16.61
N ASN A 43 -19.79 7.23 -16.51
CA ASN A 43 -20.60 7.06 -15.30
C ASN A 43 -19.76 6.57 -14.12
N GLN A 44 -18.89 5.58 -14.33
CA GLN A 44 -18.02 5.07 -13.27
C GLN A 44 -17.01 6.11 -12.80
N MET A 45 -16.46 6.92 -13.72
CA MET A 45 -15.56 8.02 -13.40
C MET A 45 -16.25 9.14 -12.62
N GLN A 46 -17.55 9.37 -12.81
CA GLN A 46 -18.31 10.29 -11.95
C GLN A 46 -18.40 9.77 -10.51
N THR A 47 -18.66 8.47 -10.33
CA THR A 47 -18.68 7.85 -9.01
C THR A 47 -17.29 7.86 -8.36
N LEU A 48 -16.25 7.43 -9.07
CA LEU A 48 -14.88 7.43 -8.57
C LEU A 48 -14.39 8.84 -8.21
N LYS A 49 -14.84 9.86 -8.95
CA LYS A 49 -14.55 11.27 -8.62
C LYS A 49 -15.25 11.72 -7.35
N ALA A 50 -16.47 11.24 -7.08
CA ALA A 50 -17.17 11.55 -5.84
C ALA A 50 -16.51 10.88 -4.61
N LEU A 51 -15.76 9.80 -4.83
CA LEU A 51 -14.92 9.15 -3.82
C LEU A 51 -13.51 9.75 -3.71
N ASP A 52 -13.23 10.83 -4.44
CA ASP A 52 -11.92 11.49 -4.51
C ASP A 52 -10.77 10.59 -4.98
N LEU A 53 -11.09 9.52 -5.71
CA LEU A 53 -10.09 8.58 -6.27
C LEU A 53 -9.56 9.06 -7.62
N VAL A 54 -10.33 9.88 -8.35
CA VAL A 54 -9.94 10.34 -9.69
C VAL A 54 -10.24 11.81 -9.91
N GLU A 55 -9.29 12.50 -10.53
CA GLU A 55 -9.44 13.88 -10.97
C GLU A 55 -9.78 13.91 -12.46
N GLY A 56 -10.75 14.75 -12.84
CA GLY A 56 -11.10 14.99 -14.24
C GLY A 56 -10.45 16.28 -14.74
N ILE A 57 -9.58 16.15 -15.74
CA ILE A 57 -8.87 17.27 -16.39
C ILE A 57 -9.67 17.73 -17.61
N PRO A 58 -10.11 19.00 -17.68
CA PRO A 58 -10.86 19.51 -18.83
C PRO A 58 -9.94 19.85 -20.01
N GLY A 59 -10.49 19.82 -21.23
CA GLY A 59 -9.84 20.30 -22.45
C GLY A 59 -9.59 19.21 -23.49
N PRO A 60 -9.00 19.57 -24.65
CA PRO A 60 -8.79 18.65 -25.78
C PRO A 60 -7.71 17.59 -25.54
N ARG A 61 -6.86 17.79 -24.53
CA ARG A 61 -5.93 16.78 -23.97
C ARG A 61 -6.33 16.38 -22.54
N GLY A 62 -7.59 16.66 -22.21
CA GLY A 62 -8.16 16.34 -20.92
C GLY A 62 -8.49 14.86 -20.82
N GLY A 63 -8.91 14.44 -19.64
CA GLY A 63 -9.12 13.04 -19.35
C GLY A 63 -9.21 12.86 -17.85
N TYR A 64 -8.75 11.71 -17.38
CA TYR A 64 -8.77 11.33 -15.99
C TYR A 64 -7.37 11.04 -15.50
N LYS A 65 -7.12 11.37 -14.24
CA LYS A 65 -5.88 11.11 -13.53
C LYS A 65 -6.21 10.47 -12.18
N PRO A 66 -5.46 9.45 -11.73
CA PRO A 66 -5.61 8.92 -10.38
C PRO A 66 -5.11 9.92 -9.33
N THR A 67 -5.83 10.03 -8.21
CA THR A 67 -5.36 10.77 -7.02
C THR A 67 -4.50 9.86 -6.14
N THR A 68 -3.90 10.39 -5.06
CA THR A 68 -3.23 9.57 -4.05
C THR A 68 -4.18 8.53 -3.45
N GLY A 69 -5.42 8.91 -3.17
CA GLY A 69 -6.43 8.01 -2.61
C GLY A 69 -6.77 6.82 -3.50
N ALA A 70 -6.57 6.91 -4.82
CA ALA A 70 -6.72 5.75 -5.71
C ALA A 70 -5.67 4.67 -5.46
N TYR A 71 -4.43 5.06 -5.19
CA TYR A 71 -3.36 4.12 -4.88
C TYR A 71 -3.62 3.44 -3.54
N GLU A 72 -3.94 4.25 -2.51
CA GLU A 72 -4.30 3.73 -1.18
C GLU A 72 -5.52 2.79 -1.22
N ALA A 73 -6.54 3.13 -2.02
CA ALA A 73 -7.70 2.28 -2.19
C ALA A 73 -7.36 0.96 -2.89
N MET A 74 -6.50 0.97 -3.91
CA MET A 74 -6.09 -0.26 -4.60
C MET A 74 -5.17 -1.14 -3.73
N ASP A 75 -4.30 -0.53 -2.93
CA ASP A 75 -3.47 -1.25 -1.96
C ASP A 75 -4.36 -1.89 -0.91
N ALA A 76 -5.34 -1.17 -0.33
CA ALA A 76 -6.28 -1.70 0.65
C ALA A 76 -7.11 -2.90 0.13
N GLN A 77 -7.46 -2.92 -1.16
CA GLN A 77 -8.18 -4.05 -1.78
C GLN A 77 -7.26 -5.23 -2.13
N SER A 78 -5.94 -5.03 -2.12
CA SER A 78 -4.95 -6.11 -2.33
C SER A 78 -4.72 -6.95 -1.07
N PHE A 79 -5.23 -6.50 0.08
CA PHE A 79 -5.21 -7.22 1.36
C PHE A 79 -6.51 -8.02 1.60
N ASP A 80 -7.17 -8.50 0.54
CA ASP A 80 -8.26 -9.46 0.68
C ASP A 80 -7.70 -10.77 1.28
N GLU A 81 -8.11 -11.03 2.53
CA GLU A 81 -8.00 -12.15 3.49
C GLU A 81 -7.20 -13.45 3.20
N GLU A 82 -6.74 -13.74 1.99
CA GLU A 82 -6.05 -14.99 1.62
C GLU A 82 -4.52 -14.89 1.56
N GLU A 83 -3.94 -13.68 1.48
CA GLU A 83 -2.47 -13.43 1.49
C GLU A 83 -1.96 -12.85 2.83
N ALA A 84 -2.73 -12.98 3.91
CA ALA A 84 -2.24 -12.79 5.27
C ALA A 84 -1.29 -13.94 5.67
N GLU A 85 -0.20 -14.14 4.93
CA GLU A 85 0.90 -14.99 5.36
C GLU A 85 1.63 -14.27 6.50
N SER A 86 1.59 -14.91 7.67
CA SER A 86 2.07 -14.36 8.93
C SER A 86 3.50 -13.85 8.83
N LEU A 87 3.67 -12.54 9.00
CA LEU A 87 4.98 -11.93 9.14
C LEU A 87 5.43 -12.14 10.59
N THR A 88 6.30 -13.12 10.76
CA THR A 88 6.85 -13.48 12.06
C THR A 88 7.64 -12.32 12.65
N LEU A 89 7.19 -11.84 13.81
CA LEU A 89 7.98 -11.07 14.76
C LEU A 89 8.86 -12.06 15.55
N ALA A 90 10.17 -11.88 15.61
CA ALA A 90 11.04 -12.70 16.47
C ALA A 90 11.54 -11.88 17.66
N ARG A 91 11.20 -12.31 18.88
CA ARG A 91 11.73 -11.77 20.15
C ARG A 91 12.40 -12.91 20.89
N ASP A 92 13.67 -12.79 21.29
CA ASP A 92 14.33 -13.76 22.20
C ASP A 92 14.02 -15.26 21.93
N TYR A 93 14.01 -15.66 20.65
CA TYR A 93 13.65 -17.01 20.15
C TYR A 93 12.16 -17.40 20.12
N ASP A 94 11.23 -16.53 20.51
CA ASP A 94 9.78 -16.72 20.38
C ASP A 94 9.21 -15.94 19.19
N ARG A 95 8.54 -16.69 18.30
CA ARG A 95 7.85 -16.16 17.11
C ARG A 95 6.47 -15.66 17.54
N VAL A 96 6.19 -14.37 17.31
CA VAL A 96 4.84 -13.82 17.42
C VAL A 96 4.21 -13.85 16.04
N ASP A 97 3.16 -14.67 15.88
CA ASP A 97 2.32 -14.68 14.68
C ASP A 97 1.39 -13.47 14.73
N VAL A 98 1.83 -12.35 14.16
CA VAL A 98 0.97 -11.18 13.90
C VAL A 98 1.00 -10.87 12.42
N THR A 99 -0.17 -10.60 11.84
CA THR A 99 -0.29 -10.16 10.46
C THR A 99 0.16 -8.71 10.35
N VAL A 100 1.18 -8.46 9.53
CA VAL A 100 1.64 -7.11 9.19
C VAL A 100 0.85 -6.63 7.98
N ASN A 101 0.19 -5.49 8.12
CA ASN A 101 -0.59 -4.86 7.06
C ASN A 101 0.26 -3.94 6.18
N GLY A 102 1.34 -3.36 6.72
CA GLY A 102 2.12 -2.39 5.96
C GLY A 102 3.46 -2.05 6.60
N ILE A 103 4.38 -1.60 5.76
CA ILE A 103 5.70 -1.08 6.12
C ILE A 103 5.88 0.26 5.40
N ASP A 104 5.79 1.36 6.15
CA ASP A 104 5.98 2.72 5.63
C ASP A 104 7.32 3.28 6.08
N PHE A 105 8.23 3.51 5.13
CA PHE A 105 9.51 4.16 5.45
C PHE A 105 9.31 5.68 5.61
N LEU A 106 9.49 6.16 6.84
CA LEU A 106 9.27 7.57 7.20
C LEU A 106 10.47 8.46 6.85
N GLY A 107 11.66 7.86 6.75
CA GLY A 107 12.89 8.53 6.36
C GLY A 107 13.91 7.52 5.89
N VAL A 108 14.36 7.64 4.64
CA VAL A 108 15.43 6.80 4.05
C VAL A 108 16.65 7.61 3.62
N ASN A 109 16.54 8.93 3.66
CA ASN A 109 17.57 9.86 3.19
C ASN A 109 18.34 10.52 4.34
N ASP A 110 17.93 10.25 5.59
CA ASP A 110 18.66 10.68 6.77
C ASP A 110 19.54 9.50 7.25
N PRO A 111 20.88 9.62 7.19
CA PRO A 111 21.79 8.54 7.59
C PRO A 111 21.78 8.28 9.10
N GLU A 112 21.19 9.15 9.92
CA GLU A 112 21.11 8.99 11.37
C GLU A 112 19.70 8.64 11.86
N GLU A 113 18.65 8.78 11.03
CA GLU A 113 17.25 8.51 11.40
C GLU A 113 16.51 7.72 10.32
N CYS A 114 16.90 6.46 10.09
CA CYS A 114 16.20 5.59 9.17
C CYS A 114 15.01 4.93 9.87
N ARG A 115 13.84 5.57 9.85
CA ARG A 115 12.65 5.07 10.57
C ARG A 115 11.63 4.44 9.65
N ALA A 116 10.95 3.40 10.14
CA ALA A 116 9.76 2.84 9.53
C ALA A 116 8.59 2.78 10.51
N ARG A 117 7.39 2.95 9.98
CA ARG A 117 6.13 2.62 10.63
C ARG A 117 5.67 1.26 10.15
N ILE A 118 5.31 0.41 11.09
CA ILE A 118 4.81 -0.94 10.86
C ILE A 118 3.40 -1.00 11.39
N SER A 119 2.45 -1.34 10.53
CA SER A 119 1.04 -1.49 10.90
C SER A 119 0.67 -2.97 10.93
N PHE A 120 -0.18 -3.34 11.89
CA PHE A 120 -0.60 -4.71 12.15
C PHE A 120 -2.12 -4.81 12.08
N GLU A 121 -2.64 -6.01 11.77
CA GLU A 121 -4.09 -6.25 11.79
C GLU A 121 -4.69 -6.17 13.19
N ALA A 122 -3.90 -6.54 14.21
CA ALA A 122 -4.30 -6.51 15.61
C ALA A 122 -3.16 -5.97 16.47
N SER A 123 -3.49 -5.59 17.71
CA SER A 123 -2.51 -5.15 18.69
C SER A 123 -1.41 -6.19 18.88
N VAL A 124 -0.15 -5.80 18.76
CA VAL A 124 0.99 -6.68 19.01
C VAL A 124 1.14 -6.85 20.53
N PRO A 125 1.00 -8.08 21.07
CA PRO A 125 1.13 -8.30 22.51
C PRO A 125 2.58 -8.13 22.98
N ASP A 126 2.73 -7.60 24.19
CA ASP A 126 3.96 -7.58 24.97
C ASP A 126 5.16 -6.82 24.35
N VAL A 127 4.97 -5.94 23.37
CA VAL A 127 6.08 -5.13 22.81
C VAL A 127 6.34 -3.90 23.67
N GLU A 128 7.61 -3.59 23.92
CA GLU A 128 8.08 -2.40 24.63
C GLU A 128 9.01 -1.54 23.76
N VAL A 129 9.10 -0.25 24.09
CA VAL A 129 10.09 0.64 23.47
C VAL A 129 11.49 0.18 23.87
N GLY A 130 12.38 0.04 22.88
CA GLY A 130 13.72 -0.53 23.03
C GLY A 130 13.81 -2.00 22.62
N ASP A 131 12.69 -2.65 22.29
CA ASP A 131 12.73 -4.06 21.87
C ASP A 131 13.32 -4.21 20.47
N PRO A 132 14.24 -5.18 20.26
CA PRO A 132 14.68 -5.54 18.93
C PRO A 132 13.56 -6.28 18.20
N ILE A 133 13.33 -5.89 16.94
CA ILE A 133 12.28 -6.44 16.10
C ILE A 133 12.81 -6.76 14.71
N VAL A 134 12.35 -7.86 14.15
CA VAL A 134 12.62 -8.28 12.77
C VAL A 134 11.28 -8.57 12.11
N ILE A 135 11.07 -7.99 10.92
CA ILE A 135 9.88 -8.14 10.10
C ILE A 135 10.33 -8.60 8.73
N GLY A 136 9.73 -9.68 8.23
CA GLY A 136 10.10 -10.31 6.98
C GLY A 136 10.40 -11.79 7.14
N PRO A 137 10.83 -12.47 6.06
CA PRO A 137 10.93 -11.95 4.69
C PRO A 137 9.54 -11.74 4.06
N THR A 138 9.35 -10.65 3.31
CA THR A 138 8.10 -10.44 2.56
C THR A 138 7.96 -11.43 1.39
N PRO A 139 6.75 -11.92 1.05
CA PRO A 139 6.57 -13.02 0.09
C PRO A 139 7.14 -12.79 -1.32
N LYS A 140 7.13 -11.54 -1.81
CA LYS A 140 7.54 -11.20 -3.19
C LYS A 140 8.99 -10.76 -3.31
N SER A 141 9.47 -9.89 -2.41
CA SER A 141 10.80 -9.28 -2.51
C SER A 141 11.82 -9.92 -1.57
N GLY A 142 11.39 -10.79 -0.65
CA GLY A 142 12.25 -11.33 0.40
C GLY A 142 12.80 -10.23 1.30
N LEU A 143 12.08 -9.11 1.44
CA LEU A 143 12.52 -7.97 2.22
C LEU A 143 12.48 -8.32 3.70
N VAL A 144 13.60 -8.10 4.37
CA VAL A 144 13.73 -8.15 5.82
C VAL A 144 14.10 -6.77 6.33
N VAL A 145 13.33 -6.29 7.30
CA VAL A 145 13.59 -5.06 8.04
C VAL A 145 13.84 -5.45 9.49
N ALA A 146 14.98 -5.07 10.03
CA ALA A 146 15.33 -5.29 11.43
C ALA A 146 15.72 -3.97 12.09
N GLY A 147 15.27 -3.77 13.32
CA GLY A 147 15.40 -2.51 14.02
C GLY A 147 15.06 -2.60 15.50
N GLU A 148 14.96 -1.44 16.13
CA GLU A 148 14.56 -1.27 17.52
C GLU A 148 13.26 -0.44 17.59
N VAL A 149 12.32 -0.83 18.45
CA VAL A 149 11.06 -0.10 18.63
C VAL A 149 11.34 1.24 19.32
N VAL A 150 10.97 2.35 18.69
CA VAL A 150 11.10 3.70 19.26
C VAL A 150 9.78 4.26 19.76
N GLU A 151 8.66 3.83 19.19
CA GLU A 151 7.33 4.27 19.58
C GLU A 151 6.29 3.16 19.34
N ILE A 152 5.28 3.11 20.21
CA ILE A 152 4.14 2.21 20.11
C ILE A 152 2.88 3.07 19.98
N GLY A 153 2.10 2.84 18.94
CA GLY A 153 0.83 3.51 18.71
C GLY A 153 -0.15 3.26 19.85
N ALA A 154 -1.08 4.20 20.06
CA ALA A 154 -2.03 4.13 21.18
C ALA A 154 -2.93 2.88 21.17
N GLY A 155 -3.16 2.28 19.98
CA GLY A 155 -3.91 1.03 19.81
C GLY A 155 -3.07 -0.25 19.92
N GLY A 156 -1.75 -0.13 19.97
CA GLY A 156 -0.81 -1.26 19.93
C GLY A 156 -0.73 -1.97 18.57
N ASP A 157 -1.45 -1.48 17.57
CA ASP A 157 -1.52 -1.97 16.18
C ASP A 157 -0.54 -1.24 15.24
N GLU A 158 0.25 -0.31 15.78
CA GLU A 158 1.27 0.42 15.06
C GLU A 158 2.57 0.48 15.88
N LEU A 159 3.70 0.23 15.23
CA LEU A 159 5.04 0.40 15.80
C LEU A 159 5.86 1.33 14.91
N ILE A 160 6.57 2.28 15.53
CA ILE A 160 7.65 3.00 14.86
C ILE A 160 8.96 2.34 15.28
N ILE A 161 9.78 1.99 14.30
CA ILE A 161 11.06 1.34 14.50
C ILE A 161 12.18 2.19 13.91
N ASP A 162 13.33 2.19 14.58
CA ASP A 162 14.59 2.66 14.02
C ASP A 162 15.30 1.48 13.33
N ILE A 163 15.55 1.62 12.04
CA ILE A 163 16.03 0.54 11.17
C ILE A 163 17.53 0.41 11.32
N VAL A 164 17.95 -0.74 11.84
CA VAL A 164 19.37 -1.11 11.97
C VAL A 164 19.85 -1.89 10.74
N ARG A 165 18.96 -2.66 10.11
CA ARG A 165 19.27 -3.45 8.91
C ARG A 165 18.07 -3.55 7.99
N LEU A 166 18.32 -3.34 6.70
CA LEU A 166 17.37 -3.53 5.62
C LEU A 166 18.04 -4.39 4.56
N GLU A 167 17.41 -5.51 4.21
CA GLU A 167 17.97 -6.47 3.26
C GLU A 167 16.89 -7.01 2.32
N ALA A 168 17.14 -6.97 1.01
CA ALA A 168 16.26 -7.54 -0.01
C ALA A 168 17.06 -7.91 -1.28
N PRO A 169 16.93 -9.14 -1.80
CA PRO A 169 16.33 -10.30 -1.14
C PRO A 169 17.24 -10.80 0.00
N LEU A 170 16.66 -11.39 1.05
CA LEU A 170 17.43 -12.18 2.02
C LEU A 170 17.99 -13.43 1.31
N GLU A 171 19.27 -13.40 0.97
CA GLU A 171 19.96 -14.57 0.41
C GLU A 171 20.23 -15.58 1.54
N THR A 172 19.63 -16.77 1.45
CA THR A 172 19.80 -17.87 2.44
C THR A 172 20.99 -18.75 2.10
#